data_AF-A0A8K0I072-F1
#
_entry.id   AF-A0A8K0I072-F1
#
_cell.length_a   1.000
_cell.length_b   1.000
_cell.length_c   1.000
_cell.angle_alpha   90.00
_cell.angle_beta   90.00
_cell.angle_gamma   90.00
#
_symmetry.space_group_name_H-M   'P 1'
#
loop_
_entity.id
_entity.type
_entity.pdbx_description
1 polymer ?
#
loop_
_entity_poly.entity_id
_entity_poly.type
_entity_poly.pdbx_seq_one_letter_code
_entity_poly.pdbx_strand_id
1 'polypeptide(L)'
;MALHLSMDEAHRCITEYLARFSNAVSSRDGSALKPLLAVSSNSPYLVSLADALNIFQDSSRLVNQTDKYSLLGEIVIPHFRCLESFRIGRFVDAYIAFEKAAK
;
A
#
# COMPACT_ATOMS: atom_id res chain seq x y z
N MET A 1 20.46 1.70 7.12
CA MET A 1 20.70 0.34 7.65
C MET A 1 19.46 -0.46 7.36
N ALA A 2 19.45 -1.24 6.28
CA ALA A 2 18.29 -2.03 5.89
C ALA A 2 18.12 -3.16 6.91
N LEU A 3 17.14 -3.06 7.80
CA LEU A 3 16.65 -4.20 8.57
C LEU A 3 16.20 -5.23 7.55
N HIS A 4 16.76 -6.43 7.62
CA HIS A 4 16.43 -7.52 6.71
C HIS A 4 15.00 -7.98 7.02
N LEU A 5 14.01 -7.33 6.40
CA LEU A 5 12.60 -7.66 6.54
C LEU A 5 12.39 -9.06 5.93
N SER A 6 11.87 -10.00 6.70
CA SER A 6 11.55 -11.33 6.17
C SER A 6 10.33 -11.25 5.25
N MET A 7 10.18 -12.25 4.37
CA MET A 7 9.02 -12.33 3.48
C MET A 7 7.70 -12.45 4.27
N ASP A 8 7.70 -13.17 5.38
CA ASP A 8 6.54 -13.30 6.28
C ASP A 8 6.17 -11.96 6.93
N GLU A 9 7.18 -11.19 7.34
CA GLU A 9 6.96 -9.86 7.93
C GLU A 9 6.44 -8.87 6.87
N ALA A 10 6.96 -8.94 5.65
CA ALA A 10 6.46 -8.16 4.52
C ALA A 10 4.99 -8.49 4.23
N HIS A 11 4.66 -9.79 4.16
CA HIS A 11 3.29 -10.26 3.98
C HIS A 11 2.38 -9.74 5.10
N ARG A 12 2.79 -9.88 6.37
CA ARG A 12 2.04 -9.41 7.55
C ARG A 12 1.77 -7.91 7.47
N CYS A 13 2.78 -7.12 7.11
CA CYS A 13 2.67 -5.68 6.97
C CYS A 13 1.65 -5.27 5.89
N ILE A 14 1.70 -5.91 4.72
CA ILE A 14 0.76 -5.65 3.62
C ILE A 14 -0.67 -6.04 4.03
N THR A 15 -0.86 -7.22 4.63
CA THR A 15 -2.17 -7.68 5.08
C THR A 15 -2.75 -6.78 6.18
N GLU A 16 -1.92 -6.29 7.09
CA GLU A 16 -2.33 -5.32 8.11
C GLU A 16 -2.78 -3.99 7.48
N TYR A 17 -2.07 -3.51 6.45
CA TYR A 17 -2.52 -2.35 5.68
C TYR A 17 -3.88 -2.57 5.03
N LEU A 18 -4.06 -3.70 4.34
CA LEU A 18 -5.32 -4.03 3.67
C LEU A 18 -6.48 -4.07 4.66
N ALA A 19 -6.27 -4.65 5.84
CA ALA A 19 -7.26 -4.67 6.90
C ALA A 19 -7.62 -3.26 7.38
N ARG A 20 -6.62 -2.40 7.66
CA ARG A 20 -6.85 -1.00 8.09
C ARG A 20 -7.56 -0.18 7.02
N PHE A 21 -7.13 -0.29 5.77
CA PHE A 21 -7.72 0.42 4.63
C PHE A 21 -9.18 0.01 4.42
N SER A 22 -9.43 -1.30 4.38
CA SER A 22 -10.79 -1.83 4.25
C SER A 22 -11.68 -1.40 5.42
N ASN A 23 -11.19 -1.48 6.66
CA ASN A 23 -11.96 -1.06 7.83
C ASN A 23 -12.29 0.45 7.77
N ALA A 24 -11.34 1.31 7.39
CA ALA A 24 -11.57 2.75 7.25
C ALA A 24 -12.60 3.09 6.15
N VAL A 25 -12.55 2.37 5.03
CA VAL A 25 -13.55 2.51 3.95
C VAL A 25 -14.93 2.04 4.42
N SER A 26 -15.02 0.86 5.03
CA SER A 26 -16.29 0.30 5.51
C SER A 26 -16.93 1.14 6.63
N SER A 27 -16.12 1.71 7.53
CA SER A 27 -16.60 2.60 8.60
C SER A 27 -16.85 4.03 8.13
N ARG A 28 -16.49 4.37 6.88
CA ARG A 28 -16.53 5.74 6.33
C ARG A 28 -15.72 6.73 7.17
N ASP A 29 -14.66 6.26 7.80
CA ASP A 29 -13.79 7.07 8.63
C ASP A 29 -12.68 7.71 7.77
N GLY A 30 -12.98 8.90 7.25
CA GLY A 30 -12.02 9.68 6.48
C GLY A 30 -10.76 10.07 7.25
N SER A 31 -10.85 10.17 8.59
CA SER A 31 -9.70 10.51 9.44
C SER A 31 -8.71 9.34 9.53
N ALA A 32 -9.23 8.11 9.58
CA ALA A 32 -8.44 6.88 9.50
C ALA A 32 -7.93 6.59 8.08
N LEU A 33 -8.70 6.95 7.05
CA LEU A 33 -8.34 6.71 5.64
C LEU A 33 -7.24 7.67 5.15
N LYS A 34 -7.32 8.96 5.50
CA LYS A 34 -6.37 10.00 5.07
C LYS A 34 -4.89 9.63 5.24
N PRO A 35 -4.41 9.15 6.40
CA PRO A 35 -3.01 8.79 6.57
C PRO A 35 -2.61 7.55 5.77
N LEU A 36 -3.55 6.68 5.36
CA LEU A 36 -3.25 5.50 4.53
C LEU A 36 -3.07 5.87 3.05
N LEU A 37 -3.72 6.94 2.59
CA LEU A 37 -3.58 7.49 1.23
C LEU A 37 -2.35 8.39 1.06
N ALA A 38 -1.63 8.72 2.13
CA ALA A 38 -0.47 9.60 2.04
C ALA A 38 0.70 8.89 1.33
N VAL A 39 1.26 9.49 0.29
CA VAL A 39 2.39 8.93 -0.47
C VAL A 39 3.72 9.46 0.06
N SER A 40 3.84 10.77 0.24
CA SER A 40 5.07 11.45 0.65
C SER A 40 5.21 11.62 2.17
N SER A 41 4.67 10.68 2.95
CA SER A 41 4.66 10.76 4.41
C SER A 41 5.93 10.16 5.02
N ASN A 42 6.47 10.82 6.05
CA ASN A 42 7.54 10.27 6.89
C ASN A 42 7.01 9.34 8.01
N SER A 43 5.76 8.88 7.90
CA SER A 43 5.19 7.91 8.84
C SER A 43 6.01 6.62 8.82
N PRO A 44 6.54 6.15 9.96
CA PRO A 44 7.29 4.89 10.03
C PRO A 44 6.50 3.71 9.45
N TYR A 45 5.18 3.73 9.64
CA TYR A 45 4.27 2.71 9.12
C TYR A 45 4.26 2.63 7.58
N LEU A 46 4.17 3.79 6.89
CA LEU A 46 4.16 3.82 5.43
C LEU A 46 5.54 3.52 4.84
N VAL A 47 6.60 3.92 5.53
CA VAL A 47 7.97 3.54 5.16
C VAL A 47 8.14 2.03 5.24
N SER A 48 7.70 1.39 6.33
CA SER A 48 7.73 -0.07 6.48
C SER A 48 6.88 -0.78 5.42
N LEU A 49 5.70 -0.24 5.08
CA LEU A 49 4.88 -0.79 4.00
C LEU A 49 5.57 -0.69 2.64
N ALA A 50 6.17 0.45 2.31
CA ALA A 50 6.87 0.60 1.04
C ALA A 50 8.10 -0.29 0.95
N ASP A 51 8.82 -0.50 2.06
CA ASP A 51 9.93 -1.45 2.14
C ASP A 51 9.41 -2.90 1.98
N ALA A 52 8.26 -3.24 2.56
CA ALA A 52 7.60 -4.54 2.38
C ALA A 52 7.16 -4.79 0.92
N LEU A 53 6.58 -3.78 0.26
CA LEU A 53 6.15 -3.86 -1.15
C LEU A 53 7.34 -4.09 -2.09
N ASN A 54 8.50 -3.49 -1.82
CA ASN A 54 9.71 -3.72 -2.59
C ASN A 54 10.23 -5.18 -2.49
N ILE A 55 9.99 -5.86 -1.36
CA ILE A 55 10.39 -7.26 -1.15
C ILE A 55 9.33 -8.21 -1.71
N PHE A 56 8.06 -7.86 -1.54
CA PHE A 56 6.91 -8.68 -1.91
C PHE A 56 6.34 -8.23 -3.27
N GLN A 57 7.00 -8.64 -4.35
CA GLN A 57 6.64 -8.24 -5.73
C GLN A 57 5.23 -8.68 -6.17
N ASP A 58 4.65 -9.68 -5.51
CA ASP A 58 3.35 -10.27 -5.83
C ASP A 58 2.18 -9.69 -4.99
N SER A 59 2.33 -8.46 -4.47
CA SER A 59 1.32 -7.83 -3.60
C SER A 59 -0.08 -7.73 -4.22
N SER A 60 -0.18 -7.62 -5.55
CA SER A 60 -1.46 -7.64 -6.28
C SER A 60 -2.23 -8.96 -6.11
N ARG A 61 -1.53 -10.09 -5.97
CA ARG A 61 -2.17 -11.39 -5.69
C ARG A 61 -2.80 -11.40 -4.32
N LEU A 62 -2.17 -10.81 -3.30
CA LEU A 62 -2.73 -10.71 -1.94
C LEU A 62 -4.02 -9.89 -1.93
N VAL A 63 -4.05 -8.80 -2.69
CA VAL A 63 -5.25 -7.95 -2.82
C VAL A 63 -6.39 -8.72 -3.49
N ASN A 64 -6.09 -9.48 -4.54
CA ASN A 64 -7.11 -10.21 -5.30
C ASN A 64 -7.56 -11.54 -4.67
N GLN A 65 -6.75 -12.11 -3.76
CA GLN A 65 -7.05 -13.38 -3.09
C GLN A 65 -8.18 -13.30 -2.07
N THR A 66 -8.47 -12.10 -1.56
CA THR A 66 -9.51 -11.92 -0.55
C THR A 66 -10.65 -11.12 -1.16
N ASP A 67 -11.85 -11.70 -1.23
CA ASP A 67 -13.05 -11.02 -1.75
C ASP A 67 -13.29 -9.66 -1.07
N LYS A 68 -12.93 -9.57 0.23
CA LYS A 68 -12.96 -8.34 1.03
C LYS A 68 -12.14 -7.19 0.42
N TYR A 69 -11.01 -7.50 -0.22
CA TYR A 69 -10.08 -6.51 -0.77
C TYR A 69 -10.20 -6.38 -2.29
N SER A 70 -10.75 -7.38 -2.98
CA SER A 70 -10.97 -7.38 -4.43
C SER A 70 -11.74 -6.14 -4.90
N LEU A 71 -12.79 -5.74 -4.18
CA LEU A 71 -13.56 -4.52 -4.47
C LEU A 71 -12.77 -3.22 -4.34
N LEU A 72 -11.66 -3.25 -3.58
CA LEU A 72 -10.76 -2.12 -3.38
C LEU A 72 -9.51 -2.23 -4.26
N GLY A 73 -9.38 -3.33 -5.02
CA GLY A 73 -8.17 -3.64 -5.79
C GLY A 73 -7.86 -2.60 -6.85
N GLU A 74 -8.88 -2.03 -7.48
CA GLU A 74 -8.74 -0.96 -8.47
C GLU A 74 -8.04 0.29 -7.92
N ILE A 75 -8.21 0.58 -6.62
CA ILE A 75 -7.56 1.71 -5.95
C ILE A 75 -6.25 1.26 -5.28
N VAL A 76 -6.27 0.15 -4.56
CA VAL A 76 -5.17 -0.28 -3.70
C VAL A 76 -3.95 -0.75 -4.49
N ILE A 77 -4.16 -1.48 -5.59
CA ILE A 77 -3.04 -1.99 -6.42
C ILE A 77 -2.22 -0.84 -7.03
N PRO A 78 -2.82 0.14 -7.73
CA PRO A 78 -2.05 1.28 -8.22
C PRO A 78 -1.49 2.15 -7.08
N HIS A 79 -2.17 2.24 -5.94
CA HIS A 79 -1.62 2.95 -4.77
C HIS A 79 -0.37 2.28 -4.19
N PHE A 80 -0.33 0.94 -4.13
CA PHE A 80 0.88 0.20 -3.76
C PHE A 80 2.04 0.47 -4.70
N ARG A 81 1.80 0.45 -6.01
CA ARG A 81 2.82 0.82 -7.01
C ARG A 81 3.30 2.26 -6.85
N CYS A 82 2.40 3.16 -6.46
CA CYS A 82 2.73 4.54 -6.16
C CYS A 82 3.71 4.63 -4.97
N LEU A 83 3.38 3.99 -3.85
CA LEU A 83 4.22 3.96 -2.64
C LEU A 83 5.60 3.33 -2.91
N GLU A 84 5.63 2.20 -3.62
CA GLU A 84 6.85 1.51 -4.01
C GLU A 84 7.75 2.41 -4.86
N SER A 85 7.19 2.99 -5.94
CA SER A 85 7.92 3.86 -6.86
C SER A 85 8.42 5.13 -6.17
N PHE A 86 7.61 5.72 -5.30
CA PHE A 86 7.99 6.90 -4.51
C PHE A 86 9.17 6.59 -3.59
N ARG A 87 9.14 5.42 -2.93
CA ARG A 87 10.19 4.97 -2.00
C ARG A 87 11.55 4.80 -2.66
N ILE A 88 11.58 4.32 -3.90
CA ILE A 88 12.82 4.13 -4.68
C ILE A 88 13.21 5.35 -5.52
N GLY A 89 12.51 6.48 -5.36
CA GLY A 89 12.81 7.75 -6.06
C GLY A 89 12.36 7.81 -7.52
N ARG A 90 11.51 6.87 -7.98
CA ARG A 90 10.90 6.90 -9.32
C ARG A 90 9.63 7.74 -9.32
N PHE A 91 9.80 9.06 -9.22
CA PHE A 91 8.67 9.98 -9.01
C PHE A 91 7.68 10.05 -10.19
N VAL A 92 8.15 9.89 -11.43
CA VAL A 92 7.26 9.86 -12.61
C VAL A 92 6.35 8.63 -12.57
N ASP A 93 6.91 7.45 -12.29
CA ASP A 93 6.14 6.22 -12.14
C ASP A 93 5.18 6.29 -10.97
N ALA A 94 5.62 6.88 -9.85
CA ALA A 94 4.79 7.12 -8.68
C ALA A 94 3.58 8.00 -9.02
N TYR A 95 3.78 9.09 -9.76
CA TYR A 95 2.71 9.99 -10.19
C TYR A 95 1.71 9.28 -11.12
N ILE A 96 2.19 8.54 -12.12
CA ILE A 96 1.32 7.80 -13.05
C ILE A 96 0.49 6.75 -12.30
N ALA A 97 1.10 6.05 -11.34
CA ALA A 97 0.40 5.09 -10.50
C ALA A 97 -0.63 5.77 -9.59
N PHE A 98 -0.30 6.93 -9.02
CA PHE A 98 -1.23 7.74 -8.23
C PHE A 98 -2.46 8.15 -9.04
N GLU A 99 -2.27 8.66 -10.26
CA GLU A 99 -3.38 9.01 -11.14
C GLU A 99 -4.28 7.81 -11.46
N LYS A 100 -3.71 6.61 -11.58
CA LYS A 100 -4.50 5.39 -11.78
C LYS A 100 -5.33 5.01 -10.56
N ALA A 101 -4.83 5.28 -9.36
CA ALA A 101 -5.56 5.00 -8.11
C ALA A 101 -6.71 5.99 -7.86
N ALA A 102 -6.66 7.18 -8.47
CA ALA A 102 -7.65 8.23 -8.30
C ALA A 102 -8.74 8.27 -9.39
N LYS A 103 -8.61 7.46 -10.44
CA LYS A 103 -9.60 7.31 -11.52
C LYS A 103 -10.68 6.33 -11.12
#